data_AF-A0A7J3C8K7-F1
#
_entry.id   AF-A0A7J3C8K7-F1
#
_cell.length_a   1.000
_cell.length_b   1.000
_cell.length_c   1.000
_cell.angle_alpha   90.00
_cell.angle_beta   90.00
_cell.angle_gamma   90.00
#
_symmetry.space_group_name_H-M   'P 1'
#
loop_
_entity.id
_entity.type
_entity.pdbx_description
1 polymer ?
#
loop_
_entity_poly.entity_id
_entity_poly.type
_entity_poly.pdbx_seq_one_letter_code
_entity_poly.pdbx_strand_id
1 'polypeptide(L)'
;MNTFEPWVLDWVNEQRRKGAKGLEVKYLNSNYYVYRSTSYWDKNLRKVMKKSTYIGRLDRERGLIQSSQKYRSNVYPKSVKTYGDAMLLNIALNDLIPLLKENFDFWEDIY
;
A
#
# COMPACT_ATOMS: atom_id res chain seq x y z
N MET A 1 6.09 -30.52 -2.27
CA MET A 1 5.75 -29.86 -0.98
C MET A 1 6.53 -28.56 -0.93
N ASN A 2 5.87 -27.41 -0.72
CA ASN A 2 6.60 -26.17 -0.48
C ASN A 2 7.22 -26.27 0.91
N THR A 3 8.49 -26.64 0.98
CA THR A 3 9.25 -26.71 2.23
C THR A 3 9.52 -25.28 2.66
N PHE A 4 8.67 -24.75 3.54
CA PHE A 4 8.92 -23.46 4.17
C PHE A 4 10.17 -23.55 5.05
N GLU A 5 10.89 -22.44 5.17
CA GLU A 5 11.99 -22.37 6.12
C GLU A 5 11.49 -22.51 7.57
N PRO A 6 12.28 -23.11 8.49
CA PRO A 6 11.86 -23.38 9.86
C PRO A 6 11.32 -22.16 10.59
N TRP A 7 11.96 -20.99 10.42
CA TRP A 7 11.54 -19.75 11.08
C TRP A 7 10.14 -19.28 10.67
N VAL A 8 9.69 -19.60 9.45
CA VAL A 8 8.34 -19.29 8.97
C VAL A 8 7.31 -20.18 9.66
N LEU A 9 7.62 -21.47 9.82
CA LEU A 9 6.77 -22.41 10.55
C LEU A 9 6.65 -22.01 12.03
N ASP A 10 7.77 -21.66 12.67
CA ASP A 10 7.80 -21.20 14.05
C ASP A 10 6.92 -19.97 14.25
N TRP A 11 7.03 -19.00 13.33
CA TRP A 11 6.19 -17.81 13.35
C TRP A 11 4.69 -18.16 13.24
N VAL A 12 4.31 -19.03 12.30
CA VAL A 12 2.91 -19.46 12.14
C VAL A 12 2.39 -20.17 13.39
N ASN A 13 3.19 -21.05 13.99
CA ASN A 13 2.82 -21.76 15.21
C ASN A 13 2.63 -20.81 16.38
N GLU A 14 3.52 -19.82 16.53
CA GLU A 14 3.38 -18.79 17.56
C GLU A 14 2.11 -17.96 17.39
N GLN A 15 1.76 -17.58 16.14
CA GLN A 15 0.50 -16.88 15.89
C GLN A 15 -0.73 -17.74 16.23
N ARG A 16 -0.69 -19.05 15.91
CA ARG A 16 -1.76 -19.99 16.27
C ARG A 16 -1.91 -20.13 17.78
N ARG A 17 -0.80 -20.16 18.52
CA ARG A 17 -0.79 -20.18 19.99
C ARG A 17 -1.43 -18.91 20.58
N LYS A 18 -1.22 -17.75 19.94
CA LYS A 18 -1.89 -16.48 20.27
C LYS A 18 -3.38 -16.43 19.86
N GLY A 19 -3.91 -17.49 19.26
CA GLY A 19 -5.31 -17.59 18.85
C GLY A 19 -5.61 -17.16 17.41
N ALA A 20 -4.59 -16.83 16.60
CA ALA A 20 -4.80 -16.49 15.20
C ALA A 20 -5.22 -17.72 14.39
N LYS A 21 -6.38 -17.64 13.73
CA LYS A 21 -6.95 -18.71 12.91
C LYS A 21 -7.00 -18.33 11.43
N GLY A 22 -6.90 -19.35 10.58
CA GLY A 22 -7.02 -19.22 9.13
C GLY A 22 -5.82 -18.53 8.46
N LEU A 23 -4.64 -18.56 9.08
CA LEU A 23 -3.42 -18.05 8.45
C LEU A 23 -2.92 -19.01 7.37
N GLU A 24 -2.65 -18.48 6.18
CA GLU A 24 -2.10 -19.17 5.02
C GLU A 24 -0.85 -18.40 4.57
N VAL A 25 0.30 -19.08 4.47
CA VAL A 25 1.55 -18.47 3.98
C VAL A 25 1.82 -18.97 2.58
N LYS A 26 2.17 -18.06 1.67
CA LYS A 26 2.54 -18.35 0.28
C LYS A 26 3.96 -17.86 0.02
N TYR A 27 4.77 -18.70 -0.60
CA TYR A 27 6.10 -18.34 -1.06
C TYR A 27 6.04 -17.91 -2.53
N LEU A 28 6.51 -16.70 -2.83
CA LEU A 28 6.56 -16.15 -4.19
C LEU A 28 7.70 -15.14 -4.30
N ASN A 29 8.47 -15.17 -5.40
CA ASN A 29 9.57 -14.23 -5.67
C ASN A 29 10.52 -14.07 -4.47
N SER A 30 10.94 -15.17 -3.86
CA SER A 30 11.83 -15.18 -2.68
C SER A 30 11.26 -14.49 -1.44
N ASN A 31 9.93 -14.35 -1.37
CA ASN A 31 9.24 -13.69 -0.27
C ASN A 31 8.10 -14.55 0.28
N TYR A 32 7.87 -14.45 1.58
CA TYR A 32 6.76 -15.11 2.25
C TYR A 32 5.61 -14.12 2.49
N TYR A 33 4.45 -14.43 1.94
CA TYR A 33 3.25 -13.60 2.02
C TYR A 33 2.20 -14.27 2.89
N VAL A 34 1.64 -13.52 3.82
CA VAL A 34 0.64 -14.00 4.77
C VAL A 34 -0.75 -13.56 4.32
N TYR A 35 -1.65 -14.53 4.30
CA TYR A 35 -3.05 -14.36 3.97
C TYR A 35 -3.92 -14.88 5.12
N ARG A 36 -5.11 -14.32 5.25
CA ARG A 36 -6.19 -14.85 6.08
C ARG A 36 -7.23 -15.52 5.19
N SER A 37 -7.32 -16.82 5.28
CA SER A 37 -8.35 -17.62 4.63
C SER A 37 -9.59 -17.69 5.52
N THR A 38 -10.72 -17.29 4.96
CA THR A 38 -12.06 -17.38 5.55
C THR A 38 -13.02 -17.95 4.51
N SER A 39 -14.22 -18.32 4.91
CA SER A 39 -15.29 -18.71 4.00
C SER A 39 -16.51 -17.83 4.22
N TYR A 40 -17.26 -17.57 3.16
CA TYR A 40 -18.52 -16.85 3.21
C TYR A 40 -19.57 -17.56 2.36
N TRP A 41 -20.83 -17.45 2.76
CA TRP A 41 -21.94 -17.96 1.95
C TRP A 41 -22.26 -16.95 0.83
N ASP A 42 -22.13 -17.37 -0.41
CA ASP A 42 -22.56 -16.59 -1.57
C ASP A 42 -24.02 -16.92 -1.89
N LYS A 43 -24.91 -15.93 -1.77
CA LYS A 43 -26.35 -16.11 -2.00
C LYS A 43 -26.71 -16.31 -3.47
N ASN A 44 -25.96 -15.70 -4.38
CA ASN A 44 -26.23 -15.78 -5.82
C ASN A 44 -25.85 -17.17 -6.35
N LEU A 45 -24.68 -17.65 -5.92
CA LEU A 45 -24.16 -18.97 -6.30
C LEU A 45 -24.69 -20.11 -5.40
N ARG A 46 -25.43 -19.76 -4.34
CA ARG A 46 -25.98 -20.68 -3.32
C ARG A 46 -24.94 -21.68 -2.79
N LYS A 47 -23.71 -21.22 -2.56
CA LYS A 47 -22.60 -22.07 -2.09
C LYS A 47 -21.62 -21.31 -1.21
N VAL A 48 -20.85 -22.05 -0.43
CA VAL A 48 -19.74 -21.49 0.36
C VAL A 48 -18.57 -21.17 -0.56
N MET A 49 -18.08 -19.93 -0.49
CA MET A 49 -16.94 -19.43 -1.23
C MET A 49 -15.77 -19.15 -0.30
N LYS A 50 -14.57 -19.58 -0.69
CA LYS A 50 -13.33 -19.24 0.02
C LYS A 50 -12.94 -17.79 -0.28
N LYS A 51 -12.55 -17.05 0.75
CA LYS A 51 -12.00 -15.69 0.68
C LYS A 51 -10.64 -15.66 1.36
N SER A 52 -9.60 -15.36 0.59
CA SER A 52 -8.24 -15.15 1.09
C SER A 52 -7.92 -13.66 1.07
N THR A 53 -7.72 -13.07 2.25
CA THR A 53 -7.39 -11.65 2.41
C THR A 53 -5.89 -11.49 2.68
N TYR A 54 -5.19 -10.65 1.92
CA TYR A 54 -3.78 -10.39 2.14
C TYR A 54 -3.56 -9.60 3.44
N ILE A 55 -2.63 -10.06 4.29
CA ILE A 55 -2.27 -9.41 5.56
C ILE A 55 -0.97 -8.62 5.40
N GLY A 56 0.04 -9.21 4.78
CA GLY A 56 1.38 -8.63 4.73
C GLY A 56 2.45 -9.65 4.34
N ARG A 57 3.71 -9.22 4.42
CA ARG A 57 4.88 -10.04 4.12
C ARG A 57 5.61 -10.40 5.42
N LEU A 58 6.14 -11.62 5.50
CA LEU A 58 7.08 -12.00 6.55
C LEU A 58 8.50 -11.62 6.16
N ASP A 59 9.17 -11.03 7.12
CA ASP A 59 10.59 -10.75 7.11
C ASP A 59 11.22 -11.45 8.32
N ARG A 60 12.44 -11.99 8.15
CA ARG A 60 13.08 -12.80 9.18
C ARG A 60 13.47 -11.97 10.40
N GLU A 61 13.88 -10.72 10.21
CA GLU A 61 14.34 -9.85 11.29
C GLU A 61 13.19 -9.01 11.83
N ARG A 62 12.37 -8.44 10.93
CA ARG A 62 11.30 -7.51 11.30
C ARG A 62 9.98 -8.20 11.63
N GLY A 63 9.85 -9.50 11.35
CA GLY A 63 8.62 -10.25 11.52
C GLY A 63 7.58 -9.91 10.45
N LEU A 64 6.29 -9.86 10.84
CA LEU A 64 5.22 -9.54 9.92
C LEU A 64 5.21 -8.04 9.60
N ILE A 65 5.67 -7.71 8.40
CA ILE A 65 5.47 -6.40 7.78
C ILE A 65 4.03 -6.40 7.27
N GLN A 66 3.13 -5.85 8.07
CA GLN A 66 1.73 -5.69 7.68
C GLN A 66 1.70 -4.90 6.36
N SER A 67 0.91 -5.38 5.41
CA SER A 67 0.52 -4.52 4.29
C SER A 67 -0.12 -3.31 4.93
N SER A 68 0.40 -2.12 4.67
CA SER A 68 -0.27 -0.90 5.09
C SER A 68 -1.67 -1.01 4.50
N GLN A 69 -2.63 -1.26 5.39
CA GLN A 69 -4.04 -1.41 5.05
C GLN A 69 -4.36 -0.11 4.35
N LYS A 70 -4.37 -0.11 2.99
CA LYS A 70 -4.12 1.07 2.16
C LYS A 70 -4.56 2.27 2.94
N TYR A 71 -3.61 3.02 3.51
CA TYR A 71 -3.94 4.39 3.86
C TYR A 71 -4.27 4.92 2.48
N ARG A 72 -5.57 4.93 2.14
CA ARG A 72 -6.09 5.80 1.10
C ARG A 72 -5.82 7.15 1.72
N SER A 73 -4.57 7.60 1.62
CA SER A 73 -4.32 9.02 1.62
C SER A 73 -5.30 9.49 0.55
N ASN A 74 -6.30 10.27 0.95
CA ASN A 74 -7.10 11.02 -0.02
C ASN A 74 -6.18 11.86 -0.93
N VAL A 75 -4.91 12.01 -0.53
CA VAL A 75 -3.77 12.32 -1.40
C VAL A 75 -3.48 11.14 -2.34
N TYR A 76 -4.32 11.00 -3.36
CA TYR A 76 -3.84 10.54 -4.66
C TYR A 76 -2.67 11.45 -5.06
N PRO A 77 -1.50 10.96 -5.50
CA PRO A 77 -0.61 11.80 -6.28
C PRO A 77 -1.34 12.14 -7.58
N LYS A 78 -2.03 13.27 -7.61
CA LYS A 78 -2.76 13.78 -8.77
C LYS A 78 -1.80 14.31 -9.86
N SER A 79 -0.50 14.03 -9.79
CA SER A 79 0.52 14.69 -10.65
C SER A 79 0.25 14.54 -12.15
N VAL A 80 -0.32 13.41 -12.57
CA VAL A 80 -0.59 13.15 -14.00
C VAL A 80 -1.86 13.88 -14.51
N LYS A 81 -2.76 14.32 -13.62
CA LYS A 81 -4.04 14.97 -13.98
C LYS A 81 -4.14 16.44 -13.61
N THR A 82 -3.11 17.02 -12.99
CA THR A 82 -3.13 18.42 -12.51
C THR A 82 -2.55 19.43 -13.50
N TYR A 83 -2.23 19.05 -14.73
CA TYR A 83 -1.70 20.00 -15.73
C TYR A 83 -2.64 21.19 -15.94
N GLY A 84 -3.95 20.95 -16.04
CA GLY A 84 -4.93 22.02 -16.17
C GLY A 84 -4.96 22.96 -14.95
N ASP A 85 -4.99 22.40 -13.75
CA ASP A 85 -4.99 23.19 -12.51
C ASP A 85 -3.70 24.02 -12.35
N ALA A 86 -2.54 23.44 -12.66
CA ALA A 86 -1.25 24.12 -12.63
C ALA A 86 -1.16 25.22 -13.70
N MET A 87 -1.69 24.99 -14.90
CA MET A 87 -1.73 25.98 -15.98
C MET A 87 -2.63 27.18 -15.62
N LEU A 88 -3.80 26.93 -15.02
CA LEU A 88 -4.69 28.00 -14.57
C LEU A 88 -4.05 28.85 -13.47
N LEU A 89 -3.37 28.20 -12.52
CA LEU A 89 -2.61 28.90 -11.49
C LEU A 89 -1.48 29.75 -12.10
N ASN A 90 -0.74 29.21 -13.06
CA ASN A 90 0.33 29.91 -13.77
C ASN A 90 -0.18 31.16 -14.49
N ILE A 91 -1.33 31.06 -15.18
CA ILE A 91 -1.98 32.19 -15.84
C ILE A 91 -2.40 33.26 -14.82
N ALA A 92 -3.00 32.86 -13.69
CA ALA A 92 -3.44 33.80 -12.66
C ALA A 92 -2.27 34.52 -11.97
N LEU A 93 -1.10 33.88 -11.88
CA LEU A 93 0.10 34.44 -11.26
C LEU A 93 1.03 35.15 -12.26
N ASN A 94 0.67 35.24 -13.53
CA ASN A 94 1.54 35.80 -14.58
C ASN A 94 1.89 37.28 -14.30
N ASP A 95 0.92 38.05 -13.80
CA ASP A 95 1.09 39.46 -13.44
C ASP A 95 2.04 39.68 -12.25
N LEU A 96 2.34 38.62 -11.47
CA LEU A 96 3.27 38.68 -10.35
C LEU A 96 4.73 38.49 -10.80
N ILE A 97 4.96 37.90 -11.98
CA ILE A 97 6.32 37.63 -12.51
C ILE A 97 7.16 38.91 -12.63
N PRO A 98 6.66 40.04 -13.17
CA PRO A 98 7.44 41.28 -13.26
C PRO A 98 7.85 41.80 -11.88
N LEU A 99 6.95 41.72 -10.89
CA LEU A 99 7.20 42.15 -9.52
C LEU A 99 8.25 41.28 -8.83
N LEU A 100 8.23 39.97 -9.11
CA LEU A 100 9.23 39.04 -8.59
C LEU A 100 10.62 39.31 -9.21
N LYS A 101 10.69 39.54 -10.52
CA LYS A 101 11.94 39.89 -11.22
C LYS A 101 12.58 41.19 -10.75
N GLU A 102 11.76 42.17 -10.38
CA GLU A 102 12.24 43.47 -9.92
C GLU A 102 12.82 43.41 -8.51
N ASN A 103 12.31 42.52 -7.65
CA ASN A 103 12.65 42.49 -6.22
C ASN A 103 13.57 41.33 -5.82
N PHE A 104 13.74 40.31 -6.67
CA PHE A 104 14.50 39.10 -6.35
C PHE A 104 15.40 38.65 -7.51
N ASP A 105 16.70 38.55 -7.24
CA ASP A 105 17.69 38.04 -8.21
C ASP A 105 17.47 36.56 -8.57
N PHE A 106 16.88 35.77 -7.67
CA PHE A 106 16.57 34.35 -7.83
C PHE A 106 15.06 34.09 -7.93
N TRP A 107 14.33 34.98 -8.60
CA TRP A 107 12.87 34.89 -8.74
C TRP A 107 12.38 33.56 -9.33
N GLU A 108 13.21 32.89 -10.15
CA GLU A 108 12.91 31.58 -10.76
C GLU A 108 12.79 30.44 -9.74
N ASP A 109 13.48 30.52 -8.60
CA ASP A 109 13.39 29.52 -7.54
C ASP A 109 12.15 29.72 -6.65
N ILE A 110 11.52 30.90 -6.75
CA ILE A 110 10.32 31.29 -5.98
C ILE A 110 9.03 30.98 -6.76
N TYR A 111 9.11 30.90 -8.10
CA TYR A 111 7.98 30.76 -9.03
C TYR A 111 7.86 29.34 -9.61
#